data_AF-A0A382YKV7-F1
#
_entry.id   AF-A0A382YKV7-F1
#
_cell.length_a   1.000
_cell.length_b   1.000
_cell.length_c   1.000
_cell.angle_alpha   90.00
_cell.angle_beta   90.00
_cell.angle_gamma   90.00
#
_symmetry.space_group_name_H-M   'P 1'
#
loop_
_entity.id
_entity.type
_entity.pdbx_description
1 polymer ?
#
loop_
_entity_poly.entity_id
_entity_poly.type
_entity_poly.pdbx_seq_one_letter_code
_entity_poly.pdbx_strand_id
1 'polypeptide(L)'
;SINWPIIQGASKTGLSIFWPDNGLDTGPLLIQKEVDITPNDTLGSVYFDKLFPLGIEAILEGIDLVIAGKGPKIIQNEAEATYESWCTDDDVAINWSQPTLTVHNLIRGADPQPGAWTMHNGKRLRIYTCVRLESVAGNPGEVISADEEGFVVATGDGGILVKRVRGVGGKMAANDYAAENGLAAGTRLGQA
;
A
#
# COMPACT_ATOMS: atom_id res chain seq x y z
N SER A 1 -8.56 -8.04 0.82
CA SER A 1 -7.66 -7.14 0.05
C SER A 1 -6.36 -6.98 0.83
N ILE A 2 -5.17 -7.02 0.22
CA ILE A 2 -3.89 -6.92 0.96
C ILE A 2 -3.47 -5.46 1.18
N ASN A 3 -4.07 -4.52 0.45
CA ASN A 3 -3.75 -3.10 0.52
C ASN A 3 -4.02 -2.51 1.92
N TRP A 4 -5.19 -2.81 2.50
CA TRP A 4 -5.69 -2.09 3.67
C TRP A 4 -4.87 -2.30 4.94
N PRO A 5 -4.41 -3.51 5.31
CA PRO A 5 -3.50 -3.67 6.43
C PRO A 5 -2.25 -2.78 6.29
N ILE A 6 -1.72 -2.64 5.07
CA ILE A 6 -0.54 -1.82 4.80
C ILE A 6 -0.88 -0.33 4.90
N ILE A 7 -1.98 0.11 4.27
CA ILE A 7 -2.47 1.50 4.26
C ILE A 7 -2.80 1.97 5.69
N GLN A 8 -3.41 1.11 6.50
CA GLN A 8 -3.78 1.41 7.89
C GLN A 8 -2.60 1.28 8.86
N GLY A 9 -1.43 0.84 8.40
CA GLY A 9 -0.21 0.79 9.20
C GLY A 9 -0.11 -0.40 10.13
N ALA A 10 -0.77 -1.51 9.82
CA ALA A 10 -0.58 -2.77 10.54
C ALA A 10 0.89 -3.24 10.44
N SER A 11 1.40 -3.83 11.51
CA SER A 11 2.73 -4.45 11.57
C SER A 11 2.71 -5.92 11.15
N LYS A 12 1.53 -6.49 10.96
CA LYS A 12 1.31 -7.89 10.58
C LYS A 12 0.12 -8.04 9.64
N THR A 13 0.19 -9.05 8.80
CA THR A 13 -0.95 -9.56 8.02
C THR A 13 -0.79 -11.06 7.87
N GLY A 14 -1.56 -11.71 7.01
CA GLY A 14 -1.49 -13.15 6.87
C GLY A 14 -2.42 -13.68 5.80
N LEU A 15 -2.65 -14.98 5.89
CA LEU A 15 -3.64 -15.68 5.10
C LEU A 15 -4.40 -16.66 5.98
N SER A 16 -5.65 -16.90 5.58
CA SER A 16 -6.53 -17.87 6.19
C SER A 16 -7.04 -18.81 5.11
N ILE A 17 -7.02 -20.11 5.40
CA ILE A 17 -7.75 -21.13 4.65
C ILE A 17 -8.93 -21.52 5.52
N PHE A 18 -10.12 -21.49 4.96
CA PHE A 18 -11.36 -21.73 5.69
C PHE A 18 -12.33 -22.58 4.89
N TRP A 19 -13.33 -23.13 5.58
CA TRP A 19 -14.38 -23.93 4.99
C TRP A 19 -15.50 -23.02 4.49
N PRO A 20 -15.81 -22.98 3.19
CA PRO A 20 -16.86 -22.10 2.69
C PRO A 20 -18.23 -22.41 3.31
N ASP A 21 -19.01 -21.36 3.55
CA ASP A 21 -20.41 -21.42 3.97
C ASP A 21 -21.26 -20.44 3.13
N ASN A 22 -22.44 -20.05 3.62
CA ASN A 22 -23.34 -19.15 2.90
C ASN A 22 -22.97 -17.66 3.04
N GLY A 23 -22.03 -17.31 3.91
CA GLY A 23 -21.59 -15.93 4.11
C GLY A 23 -20.36 -15.57 3.26
N LEU A 24 -19.97 -14.31 3.32
CA LEU A 24 -18.75 -13.82 2.68
C LEU A 24 -17.60 -13.94 3.68
N ASP A 25 -16.68 -14.88 3.44
CA ASP A 25 -15.49 -15.12 4.27
C ASP A 25 -15.79 -15.48 5.75
N THR A 26 -17.01 -15.95 6.08
CA THR A 26 -17.45 -16.23 7.46
C THR A 26 -17.22 -17.67 7.94
N GLY A 27 -16.86 -18.56 7.03
CA GLY A 27 -16.77 -19.98 7.32
C GLY A 27 -15.68 -20.35 8.33
N PRO A 28 -15.77 -21.52 9.01
CA PRO A 28 -14.79 -21.92 10.01
C PRO A 28 -13.35 -22.00 9.45
N LEU A 29 -12.36 -21.58 10.23
CA LEU A 29 -10.96 -21.62 9.85
C LEU A 29 -10.41 -23.05 9.86
N LEU A 30 -9.60 -23.36 8.85
CA LEU A 30 -8.79 -24.57 8.73
C LEU A 30 -7.33 -24.29 9.13
N ILE A 31 -6.72 -23.26 8.52
CA ILE A 31 -5.34 -22.82 8.77
C ILE A 31 -5.33 -21.30 8.80
N GLN A 32 -4.53 -20.74 9.70
CA GLN A 32 -4.19 -19.32 9.70
C GLN A 32 -2.68 -19.17 9.86
N LYS A 33 -2.07 -18.31 9.05
CA LYS A 33 -0.63 -18.01 9.11
C LYS A 33 -0.42 -16.51 9.07
N GLU A 34 0.60 -16.02 9.77
CA GLU A 34 0.96 -14.61 9.84
C GLU A 34 2.29 -14.32 9.15
N VAL A 35 2.46 -13.10 8.67
CA VAL A 35 3.72 -12.52 8.21
C VAL A 35 3.85 -11.08 8.74
N ASP A 36 5.07 -10.67 9.02
CA ASP A 36 5.35 -9.30 9.42
C ASP A 36 5.27 -8.34 8.23
N ILE A 37 4.78 -7.12 8.46
CA ILE A 37 4.86 -5.97 7.57
C ILE A 37 5.92 -5.04 8.12
N THR A 38 7.05 -4.92 7.42
CA THR A 38 8.12 -3.99 7.77
C THR A 38 7.76 -2.55 7.37
N PRO A 39 8.43 -1.53 7.93
CA PRO A 39 8.18 -0.14 7.57
C PRO A 39 8.37 0.17 6.07
N ASN A 40 9.20 -0.61 5.36
CA ASN A 40 9.53 -0.39 3.95
C ASN A 40 8.81 -1.35 3.00
N ASP A 41 7.99 -2.25 3.54
CA ASP A 41 7.23 -3.16 2.70
C ASP A 41 6.19 -2.42 1.86
N THR A 42 6.10 -2.85 0.61
CA THR A 42 5.08 -2.45 -0.35
C THR A 42 4.03 -3.55 -0.47
N LEU A 43 2.88 -3.26 -1.05
CA LEU A 43 1.90 -4.30 -1.42
C LEU A 43 2.57 -5.40 -2.27
N GLY A 44 3.44 -5.01 -3.21
CA GLY A 44 4.20 -5.93 -4.04
C GLY A 44 5.06 -6.89 -3.21
N SER A 45 5.89 -6.38 -2.30
CA SER A 45 6.78 -7.23 -1.49
C SER A 45 6.01 -8.11 -0.51
N VAL A 46 4.96 -7.58 0.13
CA VAL A 46 4.09 -8.38 1.01
C VAL A 46 3.44 -9.53 0.24
N TYR A 47 2.96 -9.28 -0.98
CA TYR A 47 2.35 -10.33 -1.78
C TYR A 47 3.39 -11.33 -2.30
N PHE A 48 4.34 -10.90 -3.12
CA PHE A 48 5.22 -11.79 -3.87
C PHE A 48 6.26 -12.49 -2.99
N ASP A 49 6.80 -11.80 -1.99
CA ASP A 49 7.93 -12.32 -1.21
C ASP A 49 7.47 -13.05 0.05
N LYS A 50 6.23 -12.80 0.53
CA LYS A 50 5.74 -13.32 1.81
C LYS A 50 4.49 -14.16 1.66
N LEU A 51 3.37 -13.56 1.24
CA LEU A 51 2.08 -14.26 1.23
C LEU A 51 1.98 -15.33 0.14
N PHE A 52 2.53 -15.08 -1.04
CA PHE A 52 2.50 -16.03 -2.16
C PHE A 52 3.21 -17.35 -1.84
N PRO A 53 4.50 -17.37 -1.43
CA PRO A 53 5.17 -18.63 -1.07
C PRO A 53 4.50 -19.31 0.13
N LEU A 54 4.15 -18.56 1.17
CA LEU A 54 3.46 -19.09 2.36
C LEU A 54 2.09 -19.70 2.01
N GLY A 55 1.38 -19.10 1.06
CA GLY A 55 0.08 -19.57 0.61
C GLY A 55 0.16 -20.91 -0.10
N ILE A 56 1.20 -21.14 -0.91
CA ILE A 56 1.45 -22.44 -1.55
C ILE A 56 1.65 -23.51 -0.47
N GLU A 57 2.52 -23.24 0.51
CA GLU A 57 2.79 -24.17 1.61
C GLU A 57 1.54 -24.47 2.43
N ALA A 58 0.79 -23.42 2.81
CA ALA A 58 -0.43 -23.55 3.61
C ALA A 58 -1.53 -24.33 2.87
N ILE A 59 -1.66 -24.17 1.54
CA ILE A 59 -2.64 -24.93 0.75
C ILE A 59 -2.29 -26.42 0.76
N LEU A 60 -1.01 -26.78 0.58
CA LEU A 60 -0.58 -28.18 0.62
C LEU A 60 -0.83 -28.80 2.01
N GLU A 61 -0.47 -28.07 3.08
CA GLU A 61 -0.79 -28.46 4.47
C GLU A 61 -2.30 -28.67 4.67
N GLY A 62 -3.11 -27.75 4.14
CA GLY A 62 -4.57 -27.82 4.21
C GLY A 62 -5.13 -29.06 3.50
N ILE A 63 -4.63 -29.37 2.30
CA ILE A 63 -5.04 -30.56 1.54
C ILE A 63 -4.72 -31.84 2.32
N ASP A 64 -3.51 -31.94 2.90
CA ASP A 64 -3.11 -33.10 3.69
C ASP A 64 -3.99 -33.30 4.93
N LEU A 65 -4.32 -32.22 5.65
CA LEU A 65 -5.23 -32.26 6.79
C LEU A 65 -6.64 -32.72 6.40
N VAL A 66 -7.15 -32.25 5.26
CA VAL A 66 -8.48 -32.62 4.75
C VAL A 66 -8.52 -34.09 4.36
N ILE A 67 -7.54 -34.57 3.59
CA ILE A 67 -7.44 -35.98 3.16
C ILE A 67 -7.33 -36.92 4.36
N ALA A 68 -6.56 -36.54 5.37
CA ALA A 68 -6.40 -37.32 6.59
C ALA A 68 -7.64 -37.33 7.51
N GLY A 69 -8.68 -36.56 7.19
CA GLY A 69 -9.86 -36.40 8.04
C GLY A 69 -9.57 -35.65 9.34
N LYS A 70 -8.51 -34.83 9.37
CA LYS A 70 -8.02 -34.10 10.56
C LYS A 70 -8.16 -32.58 10.46
N GLY A 71 -8.74 -32.06 9.39
CA GLY A 71 -8.92 -30.63 9.20
C GLY A 71 -9.80 -30.00 10.29
N PRO A 72 -9.27 -29.11 11.15
CA PRO A 72 -10.08 -28.43 12.16
C PRO A 72 -11.12 -27.51 11.52
N LYS A 73 -12.17 -27.21 12.29
CA LYS A 73 -13.24 -26.27 11.95
C LYS A 73 -13.37 -25.26 13.08
N ILE A 74 -12.47 -24.28 13.12
CA ILE A 74 -12.41 -23.29 14.19
C ILE A 74 -13.39 -22.16 13.84
N ILE A 75 -14.44 -22.01 14.64
CA ILE A 75 -15.45 -20.95 14.42
C ILE A 75 -14.80 -19.58 14.64
N GLN A 76 -15.02 -18.65 13.69
CA GLN A 76 -14.51 -17.29 13.77
C GLN A 76 -15.21 -16.49 14.88
N ASN A 77 -14.50 -15.55 15.50
CA ASN A 77 -15.09 -14.63 16.47
C ASN A 77 -15.71 -13.42 15.75
N GLU A 78 -17.02 -13.46 15.52
CA GLU A 78 -17.77 -12.37 14.84
C GLU A 78 -17.62 -11.00 15.52
N ALA A 79 -17.34 -10.95 16.82
CA ALA A 79 -17.15 -9.68 17.53
C ALA A 79 -15.83 -8.97 17.15
N GLU A 80 -14.87 -9.71 16.57
CA GLU A 80 -13.58 -9.20 16.08
C GLU A 80 -13.57 -9.02 14.56
N ALA A 81 -14.66 -9.38 13.87
CA ALA A 81 -14.74 -9.29 12.42
C ALA A 81 -14.72 -7.83 11.95
N THR A 82 -13.86 -7.56 10.97
CA THR A 82 -13.84 -6.30 10.23
C THR A 82 -14.13 -6.57 8.76
N TYR A 83 -14.60 -5.54 8.06
CA TYR A 83 -14.82 -5.63 6.62
C TYR A 83 -14.06 -4.53 5.90
N GLU A 84 -13.34 -4.94 4.87
CA GLU A 84 -12.57 -4.06 4.01
C GLU A 84 -12.97 -4.30 2.56
N SER A 85 -13.45 -3.25 1.88
CA SER A 85 -13.83 -3.36 0.48
C SER A 85 -12.60 -3.58 -0.42
N TRP A 86 -12.85 -3.71 -1.72
CA TRP A 86 -11.78 -3.65 -2.70
C TRP A 86 -11.13 -2.26 -2.63
N CYS A 87 -9.79 -2.21 -2.71
CA CYS A 87 -9.07 -0.94 -2.76
C CYS A 87 -9.10 -0.42 -4.20
N THR A 88 -9.78 0.70 -4.40
CA THR A 88 -10.03 1.29 -5.72
C THR A 88 -9.08 2.44 -6.02
N ASP A 89 -9.16 2.96 -7.25
CA ASP A 89 -8.36 4.13 -7.63
C ASP A 89 -8.72 5.36 -6.80
N ASP A 90 -10.00 5.54 -6.45
CA ASP A 90 -10.47 6.70 -5.70
C ASP A 90 -9.99 6.66 -4.24
N ASP A 91 -9.79 5.46 -3.68
CA ASP A 91 -9.28 5.26 -2.31
C ASP A 91 -7.81 5.68 -2.14
N VAL A 92 -7.06 5.76 -3.25
CA VAL A 92 -5.61 6.03 -3.23
C VAL A 92 -5.22 7.41 -3.77
N ALA A 93 -6.20 8.32 -3.82
CA ALA A 93 -5.93 9.74 -4.02
C ALA A 93 -5.17 10.29 -2.81
N ILE A 94 -3.97 10.85 -3.04
CA ILE A 94 -3.11 11.34 -1.97
C ILE A 94 -3.65 12.67 -1.45
N ASN A 95 -4.10 12.64 -0.20
CA ASN A 95 -4.33 13.85 0.58
C ASN A 95 -3.03 14.25 1.30
N TRP A 96 -2.30 15.21 0.75
CA TRP A 96 -1.03 15.67 1.31
C TRP A 96 -1.16 16.33 2.69
N SER A 97 -2.36 16.77 3.12
CA SER A 97 -2.54 17.35 4.46
C SER A 97 -2.53 16.30 5.58
N GLN A 98 -2.54 15.01 5.23
CA GLN A 98 -2.42 13.93 6.21
C GLN A 98 -1.00 13.86 6.82
N PRO A 99 -0.85 13.25 8.00
CA PRO A 99 0.45 12.93 8.57
C PRO A 99 1.34 12.15 7.60
N THR A 100 2.65 12.37 7.67
CA THR A 100 3.64 11.77 6.75
C THR A 100 3.56 10.25 6.76
N LEU A 101 3.36 9.65 7.93
CA LEU A 101 3.21 8.19 8.04
C LEU A 101 1.96 7.69 7.30
N THR A 102 0.84 8.39 7.38
CA THR A 102 -0.39 8.05 6.66
C THR A 102 -0.19 8.12 5.16
N VAL A 103 0.42 9.19 4.65
CA VAL A 103 0.74 9.34 3.22
C VAL A 103 1.71 8.26 2.76
N HIS A 104 2.74 7.98 3.54
CA HIS A 104 3.72 6.94 3.25
C HIS A 104 3.07 5.54 3.17
N ASN A 105 2.20 5.21 4.14
CA ASN A 105 1.47 3.95 4.16
C ASN A 105 0.51 3.82 2.98
N LEU A 106 -0.17 4.91 2.59
CA LEU A 106 -1.01 4.94 1.40
C LEU A 106 -0.21 4.61 0.14
N ILE A 107 0.94 5.26 -0.06
CA ILE A 107 1.80 5.04 -1.22
C ILE A 107 2.27 3.60 -1.29
N ARG A 108 2.90 3.08 -0.22
CA ARG A 108 3.45 1.71 -0.23
C ARG A 108 2.35 0.64 -0.26
N GLY A 109 1.20 0.89 0.36
CA GLY A 109 0.04 -0.01 0.34
C GLY A 109 -0.70 -0.04 -1.00
N ALA A 110 -0.40 0.90 -1.90
CA ALA A 110 -0.89 0.93 -3.27
C ALA A 110 0.20 0.60 -4.32
N ASP A 111 1.44 0.29 -3.92
CA ASP A 111 2.55 -0.04 -4.83
C ASP A 111 2.69 -1.57 -4.97
N PRO A 112 2.37 -2.18 -6.14
CA PRO A 112 2.29 -1.55 -7.46
C PRO A 112 0.88 -1.17 -7.95
N GLN A 113 -0.18 -1.70 -7.34
CA GLN A 113 -1.56 -1.45 -7.76
C GLN A 113 -2.48 -1.13 -6.58
N PRO A 114 -3.41 -0.17 -6.72
CA PRO A 114 -3.68 0.63 -7.92
C PRO A 114 -2.59 1.67 -8.24
N GLY A 115 -1.79 2.07 -7.25
CA GLY A 115 -0.74 3.10 -7.34
C GLY A 115 -1.28 4.44 -6.86
N ALA A 116 -0.87 4.88 -5.67
CA ALA A 116 -1.35 6.13 -5.08
C ALA A 116 -1.06 7.31 -6.02
N TRP A 117 -1.94 8.31 -6.06
CA TRP A 117 -1.84 9.35 -7.07
C TRP A 117 -2.18 10.74 -6.56
N THR A 118 -1.63 11.74 -7.24
CA THR A 118 -1.94 13.15 -7.02
C THR A 118 -2.10 13.86 -8.37
N MET A 119 -2.45 15.13 -8.35
CA MET A 119 -2.54 15.97 -9.55
C MET A 119 -1.29 16.83 -9.71
N HIS A 120 -0.77 16.88 -10.94
CA HIS A 120 0.27 17.80 -11.37
C HIS A 120 -0.15 18.43 -12.71
N ASN A 121 -0.35 19.75 -12.75
CA ASN A 121 -0.78 20.49 -13.94
C ASN A 121 -2.01 19.87 -14.63
N GLY A 122 -3.05 19.57 -13.85
CA GLY A 122 -4.30 18.98 -14.34
C GLY A 122 -4.21 17.53 -14.81
N LYS A 123 -3.07 16.84 -14.58
CA LYS A 123 -2.86 15.43 -14.95
C LYS A 123 -2.60 14.57 -13.73
N ARG A 124 -3.11 13.33 -13.75
CA ARG A 124 -2.79 12.33 -12.72
C ARG A 124 -1.30 11.95 -12.79
N LEU A 125 -0.66 12.01 -11.64
CA LEU A 125 0.68 11.52 -11.39
C LEU A 125 0.61 10.42 -10.33
N ARG A 126 0.86 9.17 -10.71
CA ARG A 126 0.98 8.09 -9.73
C ARG A 126 2.36 8.09 -9.11
N ILE A 127 2.42 7.81 -7.81
CA ILE A 127 3.61 7.80 -6.97
C ILE A 127 3.89 6.37 -6.54
N TYR A 128 5.14 5.97 -6.67
CA TYR A 128 5.67 4.66 -6.30
C TYR A 128 7.01 4.86 -5.59
N THR A 129 7.47 3.88 -4.81
CA THR A 129 8.81 3.91 -4.18
C THR A 129 9.14 5.26 -3.53
N CYS A 130 8.80 5.42 -2.25
CA CYS A 130 9.05 6.65 -1.53
C CYS A 130 9.82 6.42 -0.23
N VAL A 131 10.38 7.49 0.32
CA VAL A 131 11.03 7.50 1.64
C VAL A 131 10.36 8.56 2.50
N ARG A 132 10.02 8.18 3.73
CA ARG A 132 9.53 9.10 4.75
C ARG A 132 10.65 10.00 5.24
N LEU A 133 10.43 11.30 5.24
CA LEU A 133 11.33 12.30 5.81
C LEU A 133 10.68 12.97 7.01
N GLU A 134 11.45 13.15 8.07
CA GLU A 134 11.03 13.87 9.27
C GLU A 134 11.32 15.37 9.12
N SER A 135 10.47 16.21 9.74
CA SER A 135 10.72 17.65 9.91
C SER A 135 10.99 18.45 8.62
N VAL A 136 10.31 18.11 7.52
CA VAL A 136 10.31 18.94 6.31
C VAL A 136 9.37 20.13 6.50
N ALA A 137 9.86 21.34 6.26
CA ALA A 137 9.06 22.57 6.34
C ALA A 137 8.46 22.90 4.96
N GLY A 138 7.19 23.31 4.98
CA GLY A 138 6.44 23.72 3.78
C GLY A 138 4.95 23.50 3.97
N ASN A 139 4.15 23.97 3.01
CA ASN A 139 2.71 23.76 3.06
C ASN A 139 2.37 22.38 2.47
N PRO A 140 1.42 21.61 3.02
CA PRO A 140 1.02 20.31 2.46
C PRO A 140 0.81 20.34 0.95
N GLY A 141 1.45 19.42 0.23
CA GLY A 141 1.45 19.31 -1.23
C GLY A 141 2.46 20.21 -1.95
N GLU A 142 3.25 21.00 -1.23
CA GLU A 142 4.35 21.79 -1.81
C GLU A 142 5.55 20.89 -2.11
N VAL A 143 6.08 21.01 -3.32
CA VAL A 143 7.39 20.44 -3.67
C VAL A 143 8.47 21.31 -3.04
N ILE A 144 9.30 20.73 -2.18
CA ILE A 144 10.32 21.44 -1.42
C ILE A 144 11.67 21.43 -2.14
N SER A 145 11.99 20.31 -2.78
CA SER A 145 13.18 20.16 -3.61
C SER A 145 12.91 19.17 -4.74
N ALA A 146 13.68 19.30 -5.81
CA ALA A 146 13.79 18.33 -6.88
C ALA A 146 15.27 18.25 -7.29
N ASP A 147 15.87 17.07 -7.14
CA ASP A 147 17.29 16.82 -7.35
C ASP A 147 17.49 15.41 -7.94
N GLU A 148 18.74 14.91 -7.95
CA GLU A 148 19.08 13.60 -8.51
C GLU A 148 18.43 12.42 -7.76
N GLU A 149 18.06 12.57 -6.48
CA GLU A 149 17.41 11.51 -5.70
C GLU A 149 15.89 11.42 -5.97
N GLY A 150 15.30 12.48 -6.52
CA GLY A 150 13.87 12.59 -6.77
C GLY A 150 13.33 13.96 -6.39
N PHE A 151 12.09 14.01 -5.90
CA PHE A 151 11.51 15.25 -5.38
C PHE A 151 10.86 15.05 -4.02
N VAL A 152 10.97 16.04 -3.15
CA VAL A 152 10.39 16.04 -1.81
C VAL A 152 9.08 16.81 -1.82
N VAL A 153 8.01 16.20 -1.30
CA VAL A 153 6.71 16.84 -1.13
C VAL A 153 6.41 16.98 0.36
N ALA A 154 6.10 18.19 0.82
CA ALA A 154 5.67 18.43 2.19
C ALA A 154 4.29 17.79 2.46
N THR A 155 4.16 17.21 3.65
CA THR A 155 2.92 16.63 4.18
C THR A 155 2.43 17.45 5.39
N GLY A 156 1.49 16.94 6.18
CA GLY A 156 0.99 17.62 7.38
C GLY A 156 2.02 17.86 8.49
N ASP A 157 3.04 17.01 8.60
CA ASP A 157 4.03 17.03 9.71
C ASP A 157 5.48 16.69 9.29
N GLY A 158 5.75 16.56 8.00
CA GLY A 158 7.05 16.15 7.48
C GLY A 158 7.05 16.15 5.96
N GLY A 159 7.65 15.14 5.34
CA GLY A 159 7.69 15.06 3.88
C GLY A 159 7.92 13.67 3.32
N ILE A 160 7.65 13.53 2.03
CA ILE A 160 7.87 12.31 1.26
C ILE A 160 8.87 12.61 0.16
N LEU A 161 10.01 11.90 0.19
CA LEU A 161 10.91 11.82 -0.96
C LEU A 161 10.35 10.78 -1.93
N VAL A 162 9.91 11.24 -3.09
CA VAL A 162 9.38 10.41 -4.16
C VAL A 162 10.52 10.01 -5.08
N LYS A 163 10.73 8.70 -5.29
CA LYS A 163 11.80 8.18 -6.15
C LYS A 163 11.30 7.63 -7.48
N ARG A 164 10.04 7.19 -7.56
CA ARG A 164 9.44 6.70 -8.81
C ARG A 164 8.04 7.24 -9.02
N VAL A 165 7.69 7.49 -10.28
CA VAL A 165 6.37 7.98 -10.65
C VAL A 165 5.87 7.34 -11.94
N ARG A 166 4.58 7.48 -12.22
CA ARG A 166 3.99 7.23 -13.53
C ARG A 166 3.11 8.40 -13.92
N GLY A 167 3.57 9.18 -14.89
CA GLY A 167 2.76 10.19 -15.56
C GLY A 167 2.16 9.65 -16.86
N VAL A 168 1.74 10.56 -17.75
CA VAL A 168 1.18 10.22 -19.07
C VAL A 168 2.17 9.43 -19.95
N GLY A 169 3.46 9.73 -19.85
CA GLY A 169 4.52 9.08 -20.63
C GLY A 169 4.94 7.68 -20.16
N GLY A 170 4.39 7.18 -19.05
CA GLY A 170 4.77 5.88 -18.48
C GLY A 170 5.50 6.00 -17.14
N LYS A 171 6.03 4.87 -16.65
CA LYS A 171 6.67 4.76 -15.32
C LYS A 171 8.16 5.09 -15.46
N MET A 172 8.66 6.04 -14.67
CA MET A 172 10.04 6.52 -14.75
C MET A 172 10.58 6.93 -13.37
N ALA A 173 11.84 7.36 -13.33
CA ALA A 173 12.44 7.92 -12.12
C ALA A 173 11.86 9.31 -11.84
N ALA A 174 11.76 9.68 -10.57
CA ALA A 174 11.09 10.92 -10.16
C ALA A 174 11.86 12.19 -10.56
N ASN A 175 13.20 12.13 -10.54
CA ASN A 175 14.09 13.20 -10.99
C ASN A 175 13.91 13.49 -12.49
N ASP A 176 13.85 12.44 -13.33
CA ASP A 176 13.63 12.57 -14.77
C ASP A 176 12.27 13.20 -15.05
N TYR A 177 11.22 12.71 -14.38
CA TYR A 177 9.88 13.29 -14.50
C TYR A 177 9.88 14.77 -14.09
N ALA A 178 10.60 15.13 -13.02
CA ALA A 178 10.65 16.49 -12.55
C ALA A 178 11.32 17.44 -13.55
N ALA A 179 12.44 17.03 -14.13
CA ALA A 179 13.14 17.77 -15.18
C ALA A 179 12.28 17.92 -16.46
N GLU A 180 11.62 16.85 -16.89
CA GLU A 180 10.81 16.84 -18.12
C GLU A 180 9.48 17.62 -18.00
N ASN A 181 8.91 17.69 -16.79
CA ASN A 181 7.57 18.24 -16.57
C ASN A 181 7.55 19.53 -15.75
N GLY A 182 8.72 20.11 -15.46
CA GLY A 182 8.85 21.38 -14.73
C GLY A 182 8.37 21.30 -13.29
N LEU A 183 8.53 20.14 -12.64
CA LEU A 183 8.25 19.99 -11.22
C LEU A 183 9.47 20.47 -10.43
N ALA A 184 9.35 21.61 -9.76
CA ALA A 184 10.44 22.27 -9.06
C ALA A 184 9.99 22.74 -7.68
N ALA A 185 10.92 23.24 -6.87
CA ALA A 185 10.59 23.82 -5.56
C ALA A 185 9.50 24.90 -5.70
N GLY A 186 8.50 24.87 -4.82
CA GLY A 186 7.31 25.73 -4.84
C GLY A 186 6.14 25.22 -5.68
N THR A 187 6.32 24.19 -6.52
CA THR A 187 5.20 23.55 -7.24
C THR A 187 4.18 22.98 -6.25
N ARG A 188 2.89 23.12 -6.54
CA ARG A 188 1.78 22.60 -5.71
C ARG A 188 1.18 21.36 -6.36
N LEU A 189 1.21 20.23 -5.65
CA LEU A 189 0.55 18.98 -6.04
C LEU A 189 -0.83 18.86 -5.39
N GLY A 190 -1.73 18.14 -6.06
CA GLY A 190 -3.09 17.87 -5.58
C GLY A 190 -4.11 18.97 -5.89
N GLN A 191 -3.70 20.04 -6.57
CA GLN A 191 -4.62 21.02 -7.15
C GLN A 191 -5.08 20.53 -8.53
N ALA A 192 -6.39 20.61 -8.78
CA ALA A 192 -7.01 20.27 -10.07
C ALA A 192 -6.74 21.38 -11.09
#